data_AF-A0A9R0U4N9-F1
#
_entry.id   AF-A0A9R0U4N9-F1
#
_cell.length_a   1.000
_cell.length_b   1.000
_cell.length_c   1.000
_cell.angle_alpha   90.00
_cell.angle_beta   90.00
_cell.angle_gamma   90.00
#
_symmetry.space_group_name_H-M   'P 1'
#
loop_
_entity.id
_entity.type
_entity.pdbx_description
1 polymer ?
#
loop_
_entity_poly.entity_id
_entity_poly.type
_entity_poly.pdbx_seq_one_letter_code
_entity_poly.pdbx_strand_id
1 'polypeptide(L)'
;MVHIQDVNLIHSSTMEDGCAPFGSRTTVLSVHNEEETAMLPITVAVGGNKPSGRYILVAGRADEKDGLRQAITTGGLKPRVTYRVAGWISLGAGAERATVRVNLGVDEDDNGNETLVECGAVCAEARGWTEIMGAFRLRTEPRSAAVYVHGALAGVDVKVMDLRVFQTDRKARFRQLRDKTDKARKRDVVLKLGAATGAASVRVVQMDSAFPFGTCINTTVIQNPAFVDFFTNHMDWAVFENELKWYHTEAQQGQLNYRDADALLDFCDRLGKRARGHCVFWSADGAVQKWVKNLDRDQLTSAVQSRIQSLVSRYAGRFPHYDVDNEMLHGRFFRDRLGDEDVPAFMFKEVARLDPDAALFVNDYNVECANDPNATPDKYAEQVAWLQSCGAVVRGIGLQGHVSNPVGEVVCGALDRLAATGIPVWFTELDVCEPDVGLRAQDLEVVLREAYAHPAVEGVVFWGIMQGKMWRKDAWLVDADGTVNEAGQTLLNLQTEWKTDARGNVDGDGNFKFRGFHGRYVVEVTTATGKQMLKTFTVEKGDNTPLLVDLVDA
;
A
#
# COMPACT_ATOMS: atom_id res chain seq x y z
N MET A 1 7.05 31.22 10.73
CA MET A 1 7.47 29.83 11.04
C MET A 1 8.48 29.44 10.00
N VAL A 2 9.71 29.15 10.42
CA VAL A 2 10.84 28.81 9.54
C VAL A 2 10.50 27.51 8.81
N HIS A 3 10.53 27.53 7.47
CA HIS A 3 10.55 26.31 6.66
C HIS A 3 11.72 25.46 7.17
N ILE A 4 11.45 24.28 7.71
CA ILE A 4 12.52 23.27 7.83
C ILE A 4 12.82 22.91 6.38
N GLN A 5 13.84 23.54 5.79
CA GLN A 5 14.42 23.07 4.54
C GLN A 5 14.86 21.62 4.75
N ASP A 6 14.75 20.80 3.71
CA ASP A 6 15.27 19.44 3.66
C ASP A 6 16.81 19.47 3.84
N VAL A 7 17.25 19.59 5.09
CA VAL A 7 18.67 19.56 5.43
C VAL A 7 19.13 18.13 5.24
N ASN A 8 19.86 17.91 4.16
CA ASN A 8 20.53 16.64 3.92
C ASN A 8 21.58 16.41 5.02
N LEU A 9 21.46 15.29 5.73
CA LEU A 9 22.32 14.93 6.86
C LEU A 9 23.61 14.19 6.42
N ILE A 10 23.79 14.01 5.11
CA ILE A 10 25.00 13.44 4.51
C ILE A 10 25.49 14.30 3.35
N HIS A 11 26.80 14.30 3.12
CA HIS A 11 27.44 15.01 2.00
C HIS A 11 27.96 13.99 0.98
N SER A 12 27.21 13.73 -0.09
CA SER A 12 27.39 12.52 -0.91
C SER A 12 28.18 12.68 -2.22
N SER A 13 28.58 13.88 -2.63
CA SER A 13 29.04 14.12 -4.00
C SER A 13 30.54 14.39 -4.19
N THR A 14 31.34 14.52 -3.14
CA THR A 14 32.76 14.94 -3.25
C THR A 14 33.79 13.96 -2.68
N MET A 15 33.40 12.87 -2.00
CA MET A 15 34.27 12.02 -1.15
C MET A 15 34.96 12.74 0.03
N GLU A 16 35.01 14.06 0.02
CA GLU A 16 35.77 14.88 0.97
C GLU A 16 35.17 14.87 2.39
N ASP A 17 33.88 14.53 2.53
CA ASP A 17 33.13 14.65 3.79
C ASP A 17 32.50 13.30 4.22
N GLY A 18 33.33 12.40 4.75
CA GLY A 18 32.85 11.22 5.51
C GLY A 18 32.45 10.00 4.68
N CYS A 19 32.77 9.98 3.38
CA CYS A 19 32.62 8.80 2.52
C CYS A 19 33.86 7.89 2.62
N ALA A 20 33.66 6.58 2.80
CA ALA A 20 34.73 5.59 2.89
C ALA A 20 34.31 4.24 2.32
N PRO A 21 35.24 3.43 1.78
CA PRO A 21 34.94 2.04 1.44
C PRO A 21 34.60 1.25 2.71
N PHE A 22 33.69 0.29 2.57
CA PHE A 22 33.30 -0.64 3.62
C PHE A 22 33.52 -2.09 3.17
N GLY A 23 33.88 -2.96 4.11
CA GLY A 23 34.11 -4.37 3.86
C GLY A 23 35.58 -4.70 3.55
N SER A 24 35.82 -5.48 2.49
CA SER A 24 37.14 -5.99 2.13
C SER A 24 38.14 -4.88 1.76
N ARG A 25 39.44 -5.21 1.87
CA ARG A 25 40.54 -4.28 1.54
C ARG A 25 40.66 -3.97 0.05
N THR A 26 39.98 -4.73 -0.80
CA THR A 26 39.99 -4.54 -2.26
C THR A 26 38.91 -3.58 -2.73
N THR A 27 37.94 -3.23 -1.87
CA THR A 27 36.90 -2.26 -2.18
C THR A 27 37.50 -0.86 -2.30
N VAL A 28 37.32 -0.23 -3.47
CA VAL A 28 37.82 1.11 -3.76
C VAL A 28 36.68 2.01 -4.21
N LEU A 29 36.76 3.25 -3.75
CA LEU A 29 35.83 4.32 -4.07
C LEU A 29 36.47 5.31 -5.04
N SER A 30 35.74 5.69 -6.09
CA SER A 30 36.18 6.72 -7.04
C SER A 30 35.01 7.58 -7.52
N VAL A 31 35.27 8.85 -7.86
CA VAL A 31 34.24 9.80 -8.29
C VAL A 31 34.30 9.95 -9.80
N HIS A 32 33.13 9.88 -10.43
CA HIS A 32 32.96 9.96 -11.88
C HIS A 32 31.81 10.90 -12.22
N ASN A 33 31.77 11.31 -13.49
CA ASN A 33 30.61 12.01 -14.06
C ASN A 33 29.98 11.11 -15.12
N GLU A 34 28.67 11.13 -15.20
CA GLU A 34 27.92 10.43 -16.24
C GLU A 34 28.04 11.20 -17.56
N GLU A 35 28.68 10.57 -18.55
CA GLU A 35 28.92 11.19 -19.86
C GLU A 35 27.63 11.27 -20.71
N GLU A 36 26.68 10.37 -20.47
CA GLU A 36 25.39 10.31 -21.16
C GLU A 36 24.22 10.70 -20.23
N THR A 37 24.00 12.00 -20.04
CA THR A 37 22.81 12.52 -19.33
C THR A 37 21.46 12.11 -19.97
N ALA A 38 21.48 11.51 -21.17
CA ALA A 38 20.32 10.98 -21.89
C ALA A 38 19.76 9.65 -21.35
N MET A 39 20.50 8.93 -20.49
CA MET A 39 20.06 7.66 -19.87
C MET A 39 19.37 7.83 -18.51
N LEU A 40 19.12 9.07 -18.08
CA LEU A 40 18.36 9.33 -16.85
C LEU A 40 16.87 9.17 -17.15
N PRO A 41 16.13 8.24 -16.51
CA PRO A 41 14.69 8.22 -16.65
C PRO A 41 14.15 9.58 -16.22
N ILE A 42 13.60 10.34 -17.19
CA ILE A 42 12.92 11.63 -16.96
C ILE A 42 11.67 11.43 -16.07
N THR A 43 11.24 10.18 -15.91
CA THR A 43 10.10 9.78 -15.13
C THR A 43 10.50 9.41 -13.70
N VAL A 44 9.95 10.20 -12.77
CA VAL A 44 9.84 9.97 -11.32
C VAL A 44 11.06 10.38 -10.48
N ALA A 45 11.35 11.69 -10.44
CA ALA A 45 12.00 12.28 -9.27
C ALA A 45 10.91 12.67 -8.26
N VAL A 46 10.67 11.85 -7.24
CA VAL A 46 9.80 12.23 -6.11
C VAL A 46 10.51 13.30 -5.28
N GLY A 47 10.27 14.56 -5.63
CA GLY A 47 10.91 15.74 -5.05
C GLY A 47 11.50 16.72 -6.07
N GLY A 48 11.37 16.45 -7.39
CA GLY A 48 11.70 17.42 -8.44
C GLY A 48 13.19 17.74 -8.64
N ASN A 49 14.10 17.04 -7.96
CA ASN A 49 15.54 17.22 -8.15
C ASN A 49 16.03 16.39 -9.33
N LYS A 50 16.55 17.08 -10.36
CA LYS A 50 17.27 16.42 -11.45
C LYS A 50 18.52 15.75 -10.88
N PRO A 51 18.86 14.52 -11.33
CA PRO A 51 20.11 13.88 -10.95
C PRO A 51 21.31 14.77 -11.31
N SER A 52 22.30 14.83 -10.43
CA SER A 52 23.48 15.71 -10.60
C SER A 52 24.40 15.27 -11.73
N GLY A 53 24.32 14.01 -12.14
CA GLY A 53 25.23 13.39 -13.08
C GLY A 53 26.60 13.05 -12.46
N ARG A 54 26.83 13.32 -11.17
CA ARG A 54 28.08 12.99 -10.48
C ARG A 54 27.84 11.81 -9.54
N TYR A 55 28.63 10.74 -9.69
CA TYR A 55 28.43 9.51 -8.95
C TYR A 55 29.71 8.95 -8.35
N ILE A 56 29.53 8.13 -7.32
CA ILE A 56 30.56 7.34 -6.69
C ILE A 56 30.51 5.92 -7.26
N LEU A 57 31.62 5.46 -7.84
CA LEU A 57 31.83 4.07 -8.22
C LEU A 57 32.45 3.31 -7.05
N VAL A 58 31.77 2.25 -6.64
CA VAL A 58 32.23 1.24 -5.68
C VAL A 58 32.68 0.02 -6.46
N ALA A 59 33.99 -0.19 -6.56
CA ALA A 59 34.58 -1.28 -7.34
C ALA A 59 35.48 -2.19 -6.49
N GLY A 60 35.86 -3.35 -7.03
CA GLY A 60 36.78 -4.28 -6.36
C GLY A 60 36.16 -5.02 -5.17
N ARG A 61 34.82 -5.13 -5.15
CA ARG A 61 34.04 -5.79 -4.10
C ARG A 61 34.29 -7.30 -4.11
N ALA A 62 34.63 -7.88 -2.97
CA ALA A 62 34.90 -9.31 -2.79
C ALA A 62 33.79 -10.05 -2.02
N ASP A 63 32.84 -9.32 -1.44
CA ASP A 63 31.72 -9.86 -0.65
C ASP A 63 30.48 -8.98 -0.82
N GLU A 64 29.28 -9.52 -0.56
CA GLU A 64 28.02 -8.77 -0.62
C GLU A 64 27.96 -7.59 0.35
N LYS A 65 28.62 -7.71 1.51
CA LYS A 65 28.68 -6.61 2.50
C LYS A 65 29.59 -5.46 2.06
N ASP A 66 30.47 -5.69 1.08
CA ASP A 66 31.39 -4.66 0.62
C ASP A 66 30.61 -3.53 -0.03
N GLY A 67 31.04 -2.28 0.16
CA GLY A 67 30.19 -1.16 -0.19
C GLY A 67 30.75 0.21 0.06
N LEU A 68 29.83 1.18 0.03
CA LEU A 68 30.06 2.55 0.42
C LEU A 68 29.52 2.78 1.84
N ARG A 69 30.32 3.43 2.68
CA ARG A 69 29.92 3.98 3.98
C ARG A 69 29.95 5.50 3.91
N GLN A 70 28.87 6.15 4.33
CA GLN A 70 28.76 7.60 4.42
C GLN A 70 28.34 8.01 5.83
N ALA A 71 29.21 8.70 6.55
CA ALA A 71 28.89 9.20 7.89
C ALA A 71 27.72 10.20 7.85
N ILE A 72 26.84 10.10 8.85
CA ILE A 72 25.79 11.07 9.12
C ILE A 72 26.32 12.11 10.11
N THR A 73 25.96 13.38 9.91
CA THR A 73 26.34 14.46 10.83
C THR A 73 25.95 14.12 12.29
N THR A 74 26.92 14.20 13.20
CA THR A 74 26.70 13.97 14.64
C THR A 74 25.59 14.88 15.17
N GLY A 75 24.65 14.31 15.94
CA GLY A 75 23.48 15.03 16.45
C GLY A 75 22.42 15.37 15.38
N GLY A 76 22.59 14.92 14.14
CA GLY A 76 21.62 15.14 13.06
C GLY A 76 20.37 14.24 13.17
N LEU A 77 20.50 13.09 13.82
CA LEU A 77 19.41 12.13 14.02
C LEU A 77 18.77 12.30 15.40
N LYS A 78 17.44 12.40 15.41
CA LYS A 78 16.64 12.51 16.63
C LYS A 78 15.78 11.26 16.81
N PRO A 79 15.62 10.77 18.06
CA PRO A 79 14.71 9.68 18.35
C PRO A 79 13.28 10.02 17.92
N ARG A 80 12.51 8.98 17.56
CA ARG A 80 11.07 9.07 17.23
C ARG A 80 10.74 9.96 16.02
N VAL A 81 11.74 10.36 15.24
CA VAL A 81 11.58 11.10 13.99
C VAL A 81 11.79 10.15 12.81
N THR A 82 10.87 10.15 11.85
CA THR A 82 11.05 9.42 10.59
C THR A 82 12.01 10.16 9.68
N TYR A 83 12.97 9.42 9.15
CA TYR A 83 13.90 9.87 8.13
C TYR A 83 13.67 9.10 6.84
N ARG A 84 13.83 9.80 5.72
CA ARG A 84 13.86 9.21 4.38
C ARG A 84 15.31 9.12 3.93
N VAL A 85 15.65 7.99 3.31
CA VAL A 85 16.86 7.83 2.51
C VAL A 85 16.48 7.77 1.06
N ALA A 86 17.18 8.49 0.20
CA ALA A 86 16.93 8.49 -1.23
C ALA A 86 18.24 8.67 -2.01
N GLY A 87 18.33 8.09 -3.18
CA GLY A 87 19.45 8.25 -4.10
C GLY A 87 19.22 7.48 -5.38
N TRP A 88 20.23 7.44 -6.24
CA TRP A 88 20.19 6.69 -7.50
C TRP A 88 21.26 5.63 -7.50
N ILE A 89 20.90 4.43 -7.94
CA ILE A 89 21.78 3.28 -8.05
C ILE A 89 21.81 2.81 -9.50
N SER A 90 23.01 2.49 -9.97
CA SER A 90 23.24 1.80 -11.25
C SER A 90 24.34 0.77 -11.06
N LEU A 91 24.38 -0.27 -11.90
CA LEU A 91 25.46 -1.25 -11.85
C LEU A 91 26.58 -0.87 -12.81
N GLY A 92 27.81 -1.15 -12.39
CA GLY A 92 28.98 -1.09 -13.25
C GLY A 92 29.20 -2.43 -13.95
N ALA A 93 30.45 -2.88 -14.01
CA ALA A 93 30.76 -4.20 -14.54
C ALA A 93 30.31 -5.31 -13.57
N GLY A 94 30.00 -6.49 -14.10
CA GLY A 94 29.87 -7.73 -13.32
C GLY A 94 28.48 -8.35 -13.26
N ALA A 95 27.39 -7.59 -13.49
CA ALA A 95 26.04 -8.15 -13.56
C ALA A 95 25.08 -7.23 -14.34
N GLU A 96 24.07 -7.82 -15.00
CA GLU A 96 23.00 -7.04 -15.65
C GLU A 96 21.97 -6.51 -14.64
N ARG A 97 21.68 -7.30 -13.60
CA ARG A 97 20.78 -6.94 -12.49
C ARG A 97 21.36 -7.42 -11.17
N ALA A 98 21.19 -6.64 -10.12
CA ALA A 98 21.64 -6.98 -8.78
C ALA A 98 20.81 -6.26 -7.72
N THR A 99 20.64 -6.91 -6.58
CA THR A 99 20.05 -6.28 -5.39
C THR A 99 21.06 -5.34 -4.78
N VAL A 100 20.64 -4.10 -4.50
CA VAL A 100 21.40 -3.13 -3.72
C VAL A 100 20.55 -2.66 -2.56
N ARG A 101 21.16 -2.58 -1.38
CA ARG A 101 20.54 -2.23 -0.10
C ARG A 101 21.16 -0.96 0.45
N VAL A 102 20.34 -0.23 1.19
CA VAL A 102 20.75 0.88 2.03
C VAL A 102 20.41 0.53 3.48
N ASN A 103 21.42 0.46 4.32
CA ASN A 103 21.28 0.26 5.75
C ASN A 103 21.84 1.45 6.52
N LEU A 104 21.31 1.69 7.71
CA LEU A 104 21.85 2.62 8.69
C LEU A 104 22.59 1.83 9.75
N GLY A 105 23.91 2.00 9.86
CA GLY A 105 24.65 1.54 11.02
C GLY A 105 24.55 2.57 12.14
N VAL A 106 24.14 2.12 13.33
CA VAL A 106 24.06 2.94 14.54
C VAL A 106 24.93 2.36 15.64
N ASP A 107 25.71 3.21 16.28
CA ASP A 107 26.45 2.87 17.50
C ASP A 107 25.70 3.40 18.71
N GLU A 108 25.22 2.48 19.57
CA GLU A 108 24.40 2.77 20.74
C GLU A 108 25.13 2.53 22.07
N ASP A 109 26.31 1.86 22.09
CA ASP A 109 26.99 1.46 23.32
C ASP A 109 28.49 1.83 23.36
N ASP A 110 29.21 1.44 24.42
CA ASP A 110 30.66 1.71 24.59
C ASP A 110 31.54 0.68 23.88
N ASN A 111 30.96 -0.36 23.28
CA ASN A 111 31.70 -1.47 22.71
C ASN A 111 32.10 -1.23 21.23
N GLY A 112 31.59 -0.15 20.63
CA GLY A 112 31.90 0.24 19.25
C GLY A 112 31.31 -0.70 18.20
N ASN A 113 30.29 -1.49 18.55
CA ASN A 113 29.60 -2.38 17.63
C ASN A 113 28.40 -1.67 17.01
N GLU A 114 28.48 -1.38 15.71
CA GLU A 114 27.35 -0.82 14.98
C GLU A 114 26.27 -1.89 14.73
N THR A 115 25.01 -1.56 15.02
CA THR A 115 23.85 -2.36 14.61
C THR A 115 23.32 -1.83 13.28
N LEU A 116 23.08 -2.71 12.31
CA LEU A 116 22.50 -2.33 11.03
C LEU A 116 20.97 -2.35 11.09
N VAL A 117 20.37 -1.20 10.79
CA VAL A 117 18.94 -1.01 10.58
C VAL A 117 18.69 -0.98 9.07
N GLU A 118 17.88 -1.90 8.57
CA GLU A 118 17.48 -1.88 7.16
C GLU A 118 16.64 -0.63 6.86
N CYS A 119 17.03 0.11 5.82
CA CYS A 119 16.35 1.34 5.44
C CYS A 119 15.64 1.19 4.11
N GLY A 120 16.30 0.59 3.11
CA GLY A 120 15.71 0.40 1.79
C GLY A 120 16.48 -0.57 0.91
N ALA A 121 15.86 -1.05 -0.16
CA ALA A 121 16.43 -1.98 -1.11
C ALA A 121 15.86 -1.74 -2.52
N VAL A 122 16.65 -2.06 -3.54
CA VAL A 122 16.26 -1.97 -4.94
C VAL A 122 16.90 -3.08 -5.75
N CYS A 123 16.24 -3.50 -6.83
CA CYS A 123 16.87 -4.27 -7.89
C CYS A 123 17.38 -3.29 -8.95
N ALA A 124 18.68 -3.02 -8.95
CA ALA A 124 19.32 -2.10 -9.89
C ALA A 124 19.78 -2.82 -11.16
N GLU A 125 19.94 -2.06 -12.25
CA GLU A 125 20.35 -2.56 -13.56
C GLU A 125 21.63 -1.89 -14.06
N ALA A 126 22.35 -2.55 -14.95
CA ALA A 126 23.59 -2.01 -15.53
C ALA A 126 23.38 -0.91 -16.58
N ARG A 127 22.19 -0.84 -17.19
CA ARG A 127 21.88 0.06 -18.31
C ARG A 127 20.86 1.13 -17.95
N GLY A 128 20.99 1.69 -16.75
CA GLY A 128 20.11 2.75 -16.28
C GLY A 128 20.34 3.09 -14.81
N TRP A 129 19.70 4.17 -14.38
CA TRP A 129 19.66 4.60 -13.00
C TRP A 129 18.31 4.27 -12.39
N THR A 130 18.32 3.52 -11.28
CA THR A 130 17.12 3.20 -10.51
C THR A 130 17.15 3.97 -9.21
N GLU A 131 16.05 4.66 -8.88
CA GLU A 131 15.91 5.34 -7.59
C GLU A 131 15.87 4.28 -6.47
N ILE A 132 16.77 4.41 -5.49
CA ILE A 132 16.67 3.71 -4.22
C ILE A 132 16.00 4.64 -3.21
N MET A 133 14.99 4.13 -2.53
CA MET A 133 14.31 4.83 -1.45
C MET A 133 14.27 3.95 -0.21
N GLY A 134 14.18 4.58 0.93
CA GLY A 134 14.07 3.89 2.21
C GLY A 134 13.59 4.80 3.32
N ALA A 135 13.24 4.19 4.44
CA ALA A 135 12.74 4.84 5.63
C ALA A 135 13.35 4.23 6.87
N PHE A 136 13.60 5.06 7.89
CA PHE A 136 13.95 4.57 9.21
C PHE A 136 13.49 5.53 10.31
N ARG A 137 13.40 5.01 11.53
CA ARG A 137 13.17 5.76 12.75
C ARG A 137 13.94 5.11 13.88
N LEU A 138 14.66 5.91 14.65
CA LEU A 138 15.42 5.44 15.80
C LEU A 138 14.59 5.56 17.09
N ARG A 139 14.79 4.60 18.01
CA ARG A 139 14.14 4.62 19.34
C ARG A 139 14.91 5.48 20.33
N THR A 140 16.23 5.48 20.21
CA THR A 140 17.21 6.16 21.06
C THR A 140 18.10 7.05 20.20
N GLU A 141 18.83 7.97 20.86
CA GLU A 141 19.75 8.85 20.15
C GLU A 141 21.06 8.11 19.95
N PRO A 142 21.52 7.91 18.71
CA PRO A 142 22.75 7.18 18.45
C PRO A 142 23.96 8.06 18.80
N ARG A 143 25.06 7.45 19.25
CA ARG A 143 26.33 8.16 19.47
C ARG A 143 26.96 8.57 18.14
N SER A 144 26.89 7.66 17.18
CA SER A 144 27.29 7.89 15.80
C SER A 144 26.40 7.07 14.86
N ALA A 145 26.30 7.52 13.60
CA ALA A 145 25.55 6.81 12.59
C ALA A 145 26.19 6.98 11.20
N ALA A 146 26.04 5.97 10.35
CA ALA A 146 26.47 6.01 8.97
C ALA A 146 25.50 5.25 8.07
N VAL A 147 25.33 5.72 6.84
CA VAL A 147 24.61 5.01 5.79
C VAL A 147 25.55 4.08 5.06
N TYR A 148 25.10 2.87 4.79
CA TYR A 148 25.81 1.83 4.07
C TYR A 148 25.06 1.47 2.79
N VAL A 149 25.74 1.50 1.64
CA VAL A 149 25.21 1.01 0.37
C VAL A 149 25.98 -0.24 -0.03
N HIS A 150 25.29 -1.39 -0.09
CA HIS A 150 25.90 -2.72 -0.27
C HIS A 150 24.88 -3.73 -0.82
N GLY A 151 25.20 -5.02 -0.84
CA GLY A 151 24.25 -6.11 -1.12
C GLY A 151 24.36 -6.78 -2.50
N ALA A 152 25.03 -6.15 -3.48
CA ALA A 152 25.25 -6.79 -4.77
C ALA A 152 26.29 -7.92 -4.62
N LEU A 153 26.24 -8.96 -5.45
CA LEU A 153 27.19 -10.08 -5.39
C LEU A 153 28.65 -9.63 -5.50
N ALA A 154 29.58 -10.47 -5.01
CA ALA A 154 31.01 -10.25 -5.17
C ALA A 154 31.38 -10.06 -6.65
N GLY A 155 32.27 -9.10 -6.94
CA GLY A 155 32.68 -8.74 -8.29
C GLY A 155 31.72 -7.83 -9.06
N VAL A 156 30.55 -7.50 -8.51
CA VAL A 156 29.62 -6.54 -9.12
C VAL A 156 29.93 -5.13 -8.62
N ASP A 157 30.28 -4.25 -9.54
CA ASP A 157 30.49 -2.82 -9.26
C ASP A 157 29.15 -2.10 -9.06
N VAL A 158 29.12 -1.14 -8.13
CA VAL A 158 27.91 -0.36 -7.81
C VAL A 158 28.21 1.12 -7.99
N LYS A 159 27.33 1.83 -8.71
CA LYS A 159 27.35 3.29 -8.86
C LYS A 159 26.30 3.91 -7.94
N VAL A 160 26.66 4.93 -7.18
CA VAL A 160 25.78 5.65 -6.24
C VAL A 160 25.80 7.14 -6.56
N MET A 161 24.64 7.72 -6.82
CA MET A 161 24.48 9.15 -7.14
C MET A 161 23.47 9.81 -6.21
N ASP A 162 23.78 11.05 -5.81
CA ASP A 162 22.89 11.91 -5.01
C ASP A 162 22.26 11.23 -3.79
N LEU A 163 23.01 10.42 -3.05
CA LEU A 163 22.50 9.81 -1.82
C LEU A 163 22.19 10.91 -0.80
N ARG A 164 21.00 10.88 -0.19
CA ARG A 164 20.55 11.86 0.81
C ARG A 164 19.83 11.18 1.95
N VAL A 165 19.95 11.78 3.13
CA VAL A 165 19.18 11.44 4.33
C VAL A 165 18.56 12.72 4.86
N PHE A 166 17.24 12.75 5.02
CA PHE A 166 16.57 13.94 5.53
C PHE A 166 15.32 13.56 6.32
N GLN A 167 14.97 14.43 7.26
CA GLN A 167 13.75 14.29 8.05
C GLN A 167 12.51 14.48 7.16
N THR A 168 11.48 13.66 7.35
CA THR A 168 10.22 13.85 6.62
C THR A 168 9.42 15.05 7.13
N ASP A 169 8.91 15.91 6.24
CA ASP A 169 7.92 16.95 6.57
C ASP A 169 6.48 16.50 6.22
N ARG A 170 5.89 15.72 7.13
CA ARG A 170 4.49 15.26 6.99
C ARG A 170 3.50 16.41 6.83
N LYS A 171 3.73 17.57 7.45
CA LYS A 171 2.80 18.71 7.34
C LYS A 171 2.80 19.28 5.93
N ALA A 172 3.97 19.43 5.32
CA ALA A 172 4.08 19.82 3.91
C ALA A 172 3.44 18.78 3.00
N ARG A 173 3.74 17.50 3.23
CA ARG A 173 3.15 16.40 2.45
C ARG A 173 1.62 16.39 2.52
N PHE A 174 1.04 16.51 3.72
CA PHE A 174 -0.42 16.50 3.90
C PHE A 174 -1.12 17.69 3.22
N ARG A 175 -0.47 18.86 3.12
CA ARG A 175 -1.01 19.97 2.31
C ARG A 175 -1.12 19.58 0.84
N GLN A 176 -0.08 18.95 0.28
CA GLN A 176 -0.11 18.45 -1.10
C GLN A 176 -1.15 17.35 -1.31
N LEU A 177 -1.28 16.43 -0.35
CA LEU A 177 -2.26 15.35 -0.42
C LEU A 177 -3.70 15.83 -0.34
N ARG A 178 -3.98 16.94 0.35
CA ARG A 178 -5.31 17.56 0.35
C ARG A 178 -5.69 18.06 -1.04
N ASP A 179 -4.77 18.70 -1.76
CA ASP A 179 -5.00 19.16 -3.13
C ASP A 179 -5.19 17.97 -4.09
N LYS A 180 -4.39 16.90 -3.93
CA LYS A 180 -4.58 15.66 -4.69
C LYS A 180 -5.93 15.00 -4.39
N THR A 181 -6.32 14.96 -3.12
CA THR A 181 -7.61 14.41 -2.67
C THR A 181 -8.78 15.18 -3.27
N ASP A 182 -8.75 16.51 -3.26
CA ASP A 182 -9.81 17.33 -3.84
C ASP A 182 -9.98 17.10 -5.36
N LYS A 183 -8.87 16.80 -6.06
CA LYS A 183 -8.90 16.44 -7.49
C LYS A 183 -9.37 15.01 -7.74
N ALA A 184 -8.91 14.06 -6.93
CA ALA A 184 -9.14 12.63 -7.18
C ALA A 184 -10.49 12.13 -6.63
N ARG A 185 -10.99 12.75 -5.56
CA ARG A 185 -12.13 12.22 -4.77
C ARG A 185 -13.33 13.12 -4.75
N LYS A 186 -13.24 14.33 -5.31
CA LYS A 186 -14.35 15.28 -5.36
C LYS A 186 -14.66 15.73 -6.77
N ARG A 187 -15.93 16.10 -6.98
CA ARG A 187 -16.43 16.64 -8.24
C ARG A 187 -17.30 17.86 -7.98
N ASP A 188 -17.30 18.80 -8.91
CA ASP A 188 -18.26 19.90 -8.89
C ASP A 188 -19.66 19.38 -9.21
N VAL A 189 -20.65 19.85 -8.47
CA VAL A 189 -22.05 19.44 -8.60
C VAL A 189 -22.91 20.68 -8.70
N VAL A 190 -23.86 20.66 -9.64
CA VAL A 190 -24.89 21.68 -9.81
C VAL A 190 -26.25 21.02 -9.61
N LEU A 191 -26.88 21.31 -8.47
CA LEU A 191 -28.26 20.92 -8.22
C LEU A 191 -29.16 21.95 -8.90
N LYS A 192 -30.01 21.52 -9.82
CA LYS A 192 -30.99 22.35 -10.51
C LYS A 192 -32.34 22.19 -9.85
N LEU A 193 -32.77 23.21 -9.10
CA LEU A 193 -34.05 23.21 -8.39
C LEU A 193 -35.16 23.88 -9.20
N GLY A 194 -34.80 24.72 -10.18
CA GLY A 194 -35.74 25.45 -11.03
C GLY A 194 -36.22 26.75 -10.39
N ALA A 195 -36.33 27.80 -11.22
CA ALA A 195 -36.65 29.16 -10.79
C ALA A 195 -38.01 29.31 -10.05
N ALA A 196 -38.91 28.34 -10.21
CA ALA A 196 -40.25 28.35 -9.60
C ALA A 196 -40.29 27.81 -8.16
N THR A 197 -39.21 27.26 -7.61
CA THR A 197 -39.25 26.57 -6.30
C THR A 197 -39.35 27.49 -5.09
N GLY A 198 -39.09 28.80 -5.25
CA GLY A 198 -39.03 29.72 -4.11
C GLY A 198 -38.13 29.19 -2.99
N ALA A 199 -37.11 28.38 -3.32
CA ALA A 199 -36.25 27.71 -2.33
C ALA A 199 -35.48 28.76 -1.51
N ALA A 200 -35.65 28.72 -0.20
CA ALA A 200 -35.00 29.64 0.73
C ALA A 200 -33.64 29.11 1.19
N SER A 201 -33.48 27.78 1.33
CA SER A 201 -32.22 27.16 1.70
C SER A 201 -32.12 25.70 1.23
N VAL A 202 -30.89 25.24 1.06
CA VAL A 202 -30.52 23.87 0.66
C VAL A 202 -29.48 23.35 1.66
N ARG A 203 -29.64 22.10 2.09
CA ARG A 203 -28.63 21.32 2.81
C ARG A 203 -28.36 20.02 2.06
N VAL A 204 -27.09 19.70 1.85
CA VAL A 204 -26.62 18.50 1.17
C VAL A 204 -25.73 17.74 2.14
N VAL A 205 -26.10 16.50 2.46
CA VAL A 205 -25.36 15.65 3.38
C VAL A 205 -24.98 14.35 2.66
N GLN A 206 -23.70 14.02 2.70
CA GLN A 206 -23.22 12.74 2.21
C GLN A 206 -23.61 11.62 3.20
N MET A 207 -24.28 10.60 2.68
CA MET A 207 -24.70 9.41 3.43
C MET A 207 -23.59 8.36 3.44
N ASP A 208 -23.13 7.99 2.24
CA ASP A 208 -22.11 6.95 2.05
C ASP A 208 -20.94 7.48 1.25
N SER A 209 -19.73 7.05 1.60
CA SER A 209 -18.51 7.25 0.81
C SER A 209 -18.46 6.26 -0.34
N ALA A 210 -17.98 6.68 -1.51
CA ALA A 210 -17.63 5.75 -2.58
C ALA A 210 -16.31 5.00 -2.33
N PHE A 211 -15.45 5.53 -1.46
CA PHE A 211 -14.18 4.90 -1.07
C PHE A 211 -14.40 4.04 0.19
N PRO A 212 -14.32 2.71 0.09
CA PRO A 212 -14.63 1.80 1.17
C PRO A 212 -13.45 1.61 2.13
N PHE A 213 -13.80 1.48 3.41
CA PHE A 213 -12.91 0.90 4.42
C PHE A 213 -13.40 -0.49 4.81
N GLY A 214 -12.50 -1.41 5.12
CA GLY A 214 -12.86 -2.74 5.60
C GLY A 214 -11.93 -3.24 6.69
N THR A 215 -12.23 -4.39 7.26
CA THR A 215 -11.34 -5.06 8.23
C THR A 215 -11.43 -6.57 8.11
N CYS A 216 -10.34 -7.23 8.48
CA CYS A 216 -10.29 -8.65 8.71
C CYS A 216 -11.21 -9.06 9.87
N ILE A 217 -11.91 -10.17 9.68
CA ILE A 217 -12.81 -10.81 10.64
C ILE A 217 -12.47 -12.30 10.74
N ASN A 218 -12.79 -12.89 11.89
CA ASN A 218 -12.70 -14.32 12.15
C ASN A 218 -13.84 -14.73 13.08
N THR A 219 -14.08 -16.04 13.22
CA THR A 219 -15.21 -16.55 14.02
C THR A 219 -15.19 -16.15 15.51
N THR A 220 -14.02 -15.76 16.03
CA THR A 220 -13.85 -15.35 17.42
C THR A 220 -14.12 -13.86 17.64
N VAL A 221 -13.58 -12.99 16.77
CA VAL A 221 -13.66 -11.53 16.95
C VAL A 221 -15.07 -11.00 16.73
N ILE A 222 -15.85 -11.66 15.85
CA ILE A 222 -17.27 -11.32 15.63
C ILE A 222 -18.17 -11.61 16.85
N GLN A 223 -17.66 -12.30 17.87
CA GLN A 223 -18.37 -12.49 19.15
C GLN A 223 -18.15 -11.32 20.13
N ASN A 224 -17.22 -10.41 19.83
CA ASN A 224 -16.93 -9.28 20.69
C ASN A 224 -17.85 -8.09 20.35
N PRO A 225 -18.71 -7.63 21.27
CA PRO A 225 -19.65 -6.55 20.98
C PRO A 225 -19.00 -5.22 20.58
N ALA A 226 -17.85 -4.88 21.18
CA ALA A 226 -17.13 -3.64 20.85
C ALA A 226 -16.54 -3.69 19.44
N PHE A 227 -16.03 -4.86 19.02
CA PHE A 227 -15.62 -5.06 17.63
C PHE A 227 -16.79 -4.93 16.68
N VAL A 228 -17.92 -5.59 16.97
CA VAL A 228 -19.10 -5.58 16.09
C VAL A 228 -19.68 -4.18 15.96
N ASP A 229 -19.71 -3.40 17.04
CA ASP A 229 -20.14 -2.00 17.01
C ASP A 229 -19.24 -1.16 16.10
N PHE A 230 -17.91 -1.24 16.30
CA PHE A 230 -16.96 -0.51 15.47
C PHE A 230 -17.03 -0.93 13.99
N PHE A 231 -17.09 -2.24 13.71
CA PHE A 231 -17.21 -2.79 12.37
C PHE A 231 -18.49 -2.29 11.67
N THR A 232 -19.63 -2.35 12.36
CA THR A 232 -20.92 -1.97 11.78
C THR A 232 -20.96 -0.49 11.41
N ASN A 233 -20.41 0.37 12.27
CA ASN A 233 -20.50 1.82 12.13
C ASN A 233 -19.40 2.44 11.25
N HIS A 234 -18.24 1.79 11.11
CA HIS A 234 -17.05 2.41 10.50
C HIS A 234 -16.42 1.62 9.35
N MET A 235 -16.90 0.42 9.06
CA MET A 235 -16.37 -0.45 8.01
C MET A 235 -17.47 -0.88 7.03
N ASP A 236 -17.13 -0.96 5.76
CA ASP A 236 -17.99 -1.32 4.62
C ASP A 236 -17.70 -2.75 4.13
N TRP A 237 -16.46 -3.21 4.30
CA TRP A 237 -15.97 -4.50 3.79
C TRP A 237 -15.36 -5.38 4.88
N ALA A 238 -15.42 -6.69 4.65
CA ALA A 238 -14.74 -7.71 5.43
C ALA A 238 -13.73 -8.50 4.58
N VAL A 239 -12.79 -9.14 5.24
CA VAL A 239 -11.97 -10.24 4.70
C VAL A 239 -11.83 -11.29 5.79
N PHE A 240 -11.74 -12.57 5.45
CA PHE A 240 -11.63 -13.63 6.46
C PHE A 240 -10.17 -13.93 6.74
N GLU A 241 -9.80 -14.01 8.02
CA GLU A 241 -8.38 -14.13 8.42
C GLU A 241 -7.76 -15.44 7.93
N ASN A 242 -8.49 -16.54 8.12
CA ASN A 242 -8.03 -17.89 7.80
C ASN A 242 -9.10 -18.75 7.15
N GLU A 243 -10.38 -18.41 7.33
CA GLU A 243 -11.50 -19.33 7.15
C GLU A 243 -11.72 -19.78 5.70
N LEU A 244 -11.11 -19.11 4.72
CA LEU A 244 -11.11 -19.53 3.30
C LEU A 244 -9.78 -20.14 2.85
N LYS A 245 -8.68 -19.98 3.60
CA LYS A 245 -7.36 -20.51 3.21
C LYS A 245 -7.41 -22.03 3.06
N TRP A 246 -6.57 -22.58 2.18
CA TRP A 246 -6.66 -24.00 1.81
C TRP A 246 -6.42 -24.93 3.01
N TYR A 247 -5.44 -24.62 3.86
CA TYR A 247 -5.20 -25.40 5.08
C TYR A 247 -6.36 -25.36 6.08
N HIS A 248 -7.22 -24.33 6.06
CA HIS A 248 -8.39 -24.24 6.95
C HIS A 248 -9.56 -25.05 6.41
N THR A 249 -9.80 -24.94 5.11
CA THR A 249 -10.96 -25.54 4.43
C THR A 249 -10.72 -26.99 3.99
N GLU A 250 -9.46 -27.44 3.90
CA GLU A 250 -9.08 -28.81 3.57
C GLU A 250 -7.78 -29.23 4.30
N ALA A 251 -7.83 -29.22 5.64
CA ALA A 251 -6.67 -29.59 6.47
C ALA A 251 -6.17 -31.02 6.20
N GLN A 252 -7.07 -31.93 5.80
CA GLN A 252 -6.78 -33.29 5.36
C GLN A 252 -7.43 -33.52 3.99
N GLN A 253 -6.71 -34.20 3.09
CA GLN A 253 -7.16 -34.45 1.72
C GLN A 253 -8.59 -35.02 1.68
N GLY A 254 -9.47 -34.38 0.92
CA GLY A 254 -10.86 -34.79 0.72
C GLY A 254 -11.80 -34.49 1.89
N GLN A 255 -11.31 -33.94 3.02
CA GLN A 255 -12.14 -33.53 4.16
C GLN A 255 -12.39 -32.03 4.11
N LEU A 256 -13.33 -31.63 3.24
CA LEU A 256 -13.71 -30.23 3.07
C LEU A 256 -14.54 -29.73 4.26
N ASN A 257 -14.20 -28.55 4.79
CA ASN A 257 -14.95 -27.88 5.84
C ASN A 257 -15.08 -26.38 5.57
N TYR A 258 -16.29 -25.94 5.25
CA TYR A 258 -16.62 -24.55 4.94
C TYR A 258 -17.47 -23.86 6.01
N ARG A 259 -17.75 -24.54 7.13
CA ARG A 259 -18.68 -24.07 8.16
C ARG A 259 -18.34 -22.67 8.66
N ASP A 260 -17.06 -22.42 8.92
CA ASP A 260 -16.62 -21.15 9.51
C ASP A 260 -16.70 -20.01 8.48
N ALA A 261 -16.34 -20.26 7.22
CA ALA A 261 -16.49 -19.30 6.13
C ALA A 261 -17.96 -18.97 5.85
N ASP A 262 -18.84 -19.99 5.85
CA ASP A 262 -20.28 -19.79 5.69
C ASP A 262 -20.86 -18.93 6.82
N ALA A 263 -20.47 -19.20 8.07
CA ALA A 263 -20.92 -18.42 9.23
C ALA A 263 -20.46 -16.94 9.17
N LEU A 264 -19.28 -16.68 8.64
CA LEU A 264 -18.77 -15.31 8.44
C LEU A 264 -19.48 -14.60 7.28
N LEU A 265 -19.77 -15.30 6.18
CA LEU A 265 -20.59 -14.75 5.09
C LEU A 265 -21.99 -14.40 5.60
N ASP A 266 -22.64 -15.28 6.37
CA ASP A 266 -23.95 -15.01 6.97
C ASP A 266 -23.91 -13.80 7.91
N PHE A 267 -22.80 -13.60 8.64
CA PHE A 267 -22.59 -12.41 9.46
C PHE A 267 -22.50 -11.14 8.60
N CYS A 268 -21.73 -11.16 7.52
CA CYS A 268 -21.63 -10.05 6.57
C CYS A 268 -22.98 -9.73 5.92
N ASP A 269 -23.72 -10.75 5.46
CA ASP A 269 -25.03 -10.61 4.82
C ASP A 269 -26.04 -9.91 5.74
N ARG A 270 -26.11 -10.32 7.02
CA ARG A 270 -27.01 -9.70 8.01
C ARG A 270 -26.72 -8.22 8.25
N LEU A 271 -25.46 -7.81 8.10
CA LEU A 271 -25.02 -6.43 8.28
C LEU A 271 -24.95 -5.65 6.95
N GLY A 272 -25.28 -6.28 5.82
CA GLY A 272 -25.18 -5.68 4.49
C GLY A 272 -23.75 -5.32 4.09
N LYS A 273 -22.75 -6.06 4.59
CA LYS A 273 -21.32 -5.81 4.33
C LYS A 273 -20.81 -6.74 3.22
N ARG A 274 -19.91 -6.24 2.39
CA ARG A 274 -19.23 -7.06 1.36
C ARG A 274 -18.06 -7.81 1.97
N ALA A 275 -17.65 -8.92 1.38
CA ALA A 275 -16.47 -9.67 1.81
C ALA A 275 -15.50 -9.92 0.66
N ARG A 276 -14.19 -9.92 0.92
CA ARG A 276 -13.15 -10.39 -0.02
C ARG A 276 -12.87 -11.88 0.23
N GLY A 277 -12.73 -12.65 -0.85
CA GLY A 277 -12.32 -14.05 -0.82
C GLY A 277 -10.81 -14.19 -0.71
N HIS A 278 -10.30 -14.27 0.52
CA HIS A 278 -8.87 -14.44 0.79
C HIS A 278 -8.60 -15.82 1.42
N CYS A 279 -7.93 -16.74 0.75
CA CYS A 279 -7.47 -16.72 -0.65
C CYS A 279 -7.70 -18.09 -1.29
N VAL A 280 -7.67 -18.16 -2.63
CA VAL A 280 -7.87 -19.44 -3.33
C VAL A 280 -6.63 -20.32 -3.16
N PHE A 281 -5.46 -19.75 -3.45
CA PHE A 281 -4.12 -20.34 -3.28
C PHE A 281 -3.17 -19.39 -2.55
N TRP A 282 -2.14 -19.96 -1.93
CA TRP A 282 -1.04 -19.22 -1.34
C TRP A 282 0.26 -19.95 -1.66
N SER A 283 1.10 -19.33 -2.49
CA SER A 283 2.31 -19.96 -3.06
C SER A 283 3.52 -20.00 -2.12
N ALA A 284 3.42 -19.40 -0.93
CA ALA A 284 4.46 -19.48 0.09
C ALA A 284 4.53 -20.91 0.66
N ASP A 285 5.71 -21.54 0.62
CA ASP A 285 5.87 -22.94 1.05
C ASP A 285 5.38 -23.16 2.49
N GLY A 286 5.61 -22.21 3.40
CA GLY A 286 5.16 -22.28 4.80
C GLY A 286 3.65 -22.38 4.99
N ALA A 287 2.86 -21.90 4.01
CA ALA A 287 1.40 -21.93 4.06
C ALA A 287 0.79 -23.20 3.46
N VAL A 288 1.57 -24.00 2.73
CA VAL A 288 1.07 -25.21 2.08
C VAL A 288 1.03 -26.38 3.06
N GLN A 289 -0.15 -27.00 3.22
CA GLN A 289 -0.34 -28.12 4.13
C GLN A 289 0.45 -29.37 3.71
N LYS A 290 0.87 -30.16 4.71
CA LYS A 290 1.75 -31.32 4.54
C LYS A 290 1.24 -32.34 3.50
N TRP A 291 -0.06 -32.59 3.45
CA TRP A 291 -0.59 -33.57 2.51
C TRP A 291 -0.45 -33.12 1.05
N VAL A 292 -0.56 -31.81 0.76
CA VAL A 292 -0.31 -31.25 -0.57
C VAL A 292 1.17 -31.32 -0.95
N LYS A 293 2.07 -31.03 0.01
CA LYS A 293 3.53 -31.12 -0.22
C LYS A 293 3.97 -32.53 -0.65
N ASN A 294 3.29 -33.55 -0.12
CA ASN A 294 3.61 -34.96 -0.37
C ASN A 294 3.07 -35.52 -1.69
N LEU A 295 2.27 -34.76 -2.44
CA LEU A 295 1.72 -35.22 -3.72
C LEU A 295 2.80 -35.26 -4.80
N ASP A 296 2.69 -36.21 -5.73
CA ASP A 296 3.42 -36.12 -7.00
C ASP A 296 2.79 -35.05 -7.93
N ARG A 297 3.37 -34.88 -9.12
CA ARG A 297 2.94 -33.85 -10.08
C ARG A 297 1.49 -34.04 -10.53
N ASP A 298 1.07 -35.27 -10.83
CA ASP A 298 -0.26 -35.56 -11.38
C ASP A 298 -1.32 -35.43 -10.29
N GLN A 299 -0.99 -35.91 -9.09
CA GLN A 299 -1.82 -35.74 -7.90
C GLN A 299 -1.97 -34.26 -7.52
N LEU A 300 -0.88 -33.48 -7.57
CA LEU A 300 -0.93 -32.04 -7.27
C LEU A 300 -1.75 -31.29 -8.32
N THR A 301 -1.60 -31.62 -9.60
CA THR A 301 -2.44 -31.06 -10.68
C THR A 301 -3.91 -31.30 -10.41
N SER A 302 -4.26 -32.53 -10.05
CA SER A 302 -5.64 -32.93 -9.70
C SER A 302 -6.15 -32.20 -8.45
N ALA A 303 -5.30 -31.99 -7.45
CA ALA A 303 -5.64 -31.28 -6.22
C ALA A 303 -5.87 -29.78 -6.46
N VAL A 304 -5.04 -29.12 -7.28
CA VAL A 304 -5.22 -27.71 -7.68
C VAL A 304 -6.55 -27.53 -8.42
N GLN A 305 -6.88 -28.41 -9.36
CA GLN A 305 -8.18 -28.37 -10.05
C GLN A 305 -9.35 -28.61 -9.08
N SER A 306 -9.21 -29.58 -8.19
CA SER A 306 -10.23 -29.90 -7.18
C SER A 306 -10.48 -28.73 -6.22
N ARG A 307 -9.41 -28.02 -5.82
CA ARG A 307 -9.48 -26.81 -4.99
C ARG A 307 -10.28 -25.69 -5.66
N ILE A 308 -10.01 -25.43 -6.94
CA ILE A 308 -10.74 -24.42 -7.70
C ILE A 308 -12.22 -24.79 -7.78
N GLN A 309 -12.53 -26.05 -8.13
CA GLN A 309 -13.91 -26.52 -8.26
C GLN A 309 -14.66 -26.52 -6.92
N SER A 310 -14.02 -26.92 -5.82
CA SER A 310 -14.68 -27.00 -4.52
C SER A 310 -14.93 -25.62 -3.91
N LEU A 311 -13.93 -24.74 -3.92
CA LEU A 311 -14.02 -23.41 -3.32
C LEU A 311 -14.77 -22.42 -4.21
N VAL A 312 -14.32 -22.24 -5.45
CA VAL A 312 -14.80 -21.14 -6.30
C VAL A 312 -16.21 -21.43 -6.78
N SER A 313 -16.54 -22.66 -7.18
CA SER A 313 -17.92 -22.98 -7.57
C SER A 313 -18.91 -22.86 -6.41
N ARG A 314 -18.48 -23.12 -5.17
CA ARG A 314 -19.33 -22.95 -3.98
C ARG A 314 -19.68 -21.48 -3.74
N TYR A 315 -18.71 -20.60 -3.94
CA TYR A 315 -18.82 -19.18 -3.59
C TYR A 315 -18.95 -18.25 -4.81
N ALA A 316 -19.25 -18.79 -5.99
CA ALA A 316 -19.47 -18.00 -7.20
C ALA A 316 -20.54 -16.93 -6.95
N GLY A 317 -20.22 -15.66 -7.24
CA GLY A 317 -21.08 -14.50 -7.02
C GLY A 317 -21.20 -14.05 -5.56
N ARG A 318 -20.51 -14.70 -4.61
CA ARG A 318 -20.52 -14.31 -3.19
C ARG A 318 -19.42 -13.31 -2.83
N PHE A 319 -18.24 -13.46 -3.41
CA PHE A 319 -17.10 -12.58 -3.17
C PHE A 319 -16.85 -11.68 -4.37
N PRO A 320 -17.04 -10.35 -4.26
CA PRO A 320 -16.72 -9.43 -5.36
C PRO A 320 -15.24 -9.46 -5.74
N HIS A 321 -14.35 -9.76 -4.78
CA HIS A 321 -12.90 -9.83 -4.98
C HIS A 321 -12.37 -11.19 -4.54
N TYR A 322 -11.44 -11.77 -5.30
CA TYR A 322 -10.63 -12.92 -4.87
C TYR A 322 -9.14 -12.61 -4.93
N ASP A 323 -8.42 -12.93 -3.85
CA ASP A 323 -6.98 -13.13 -3.93
C ASP A 323 -6.74 -14.54 -4.49
N VAL A 324 -6.33 -14.64 -5.75
CA VAL A 324 -6.28 -15.93 -6.47
C VAL A 324 -5.08 -16.75 -6.03
N ASP A 325 -3.88 -16.19 -6.15
CA ASP A 325 -2.65 -16.81 -5.67
C ASP A 325 -1.85 -15.75 -4.91
N ASN A 326 -1.80 -15.92 -3.59
CA ASN A 326 -1.23 -14.96 -2.66
C ASN A 326 0.31 -15.06 -2.65
N GLU A 327 0.98 -13.92 -2.51
CA GLU A 327 2.43 -13.78 -2.26
C GLU A 327 3.33 -14.44 -3.32
N MET A 328 3.00 -14.23 -4.59
CA MET A 328 3.77 -14.83 -5.69
C MET A 328 5.13 -14.15 -5.94
N LEU A 329 5.41 -12.97 -5.36
CA LEU A 329 6.75 -12.36 -5.38
C LEU A 329 7.73 -13.10 -4.46
N HIS A 330 7.22 -13.77 -3.42
CA HIS A 330 8.03 -14.52 -2.44
C HIS A 330 7.85 -16.04 -2.55
N GLY A 331 6.71 -16.50 -3.06
CA GLY A 331 6.32 -17.90 -3.16
C GLY A 331 6.24 -18.41 -4.60
N ARG A 332 6.77 -19.62 -4.84
CA ARG A 332 6.73 -20.31 -6.14
C ARG A 332 6.28 -21.77 -6.04
N PHE A 333 5.62 -22.16 -4.95
CA PHE A 333 5.36 -23.58 -4.67
C PHE A 333 4.69 -24.32 -5.84
N PHE A 334 3.58 -23.80 -6.37
CA PHE A 334 2.81 -24.52 -7.39
C PHE A 334 3.53 -24.61 -8.73
N ARG A 335 4.15 -23.52 -9.19
CA ARG A 335 4.87 -23.49 -10.48
C ARG A 335 6.11 -24.40 -10.46
N ASP A 336 6.86 -24.40 -9.36
CA ASP A 336 8.07 -25.22 -9.24
C ASP A 336 7.72 -26.71 -9.10
N ARG A 337 6.68 -27.06 -8.32
CA ARG A 337 6.25 -28.45 -8.11
C ARG A 337 5.56 -29.06 -9.34
N LEU A 338 4.88 -28.24 -10.13
CA LEU A 338 4.23 -28.67 -11.38
C LEU A 338 5.16 -28.55 -12.60
N GLY A 339 6.33 -27.90 -12.46
CA GLY A 339 7.29 -27.75 -13.54
C GLY A 339 6.73 -26.97 -14.75
N ASP A 340 5.86 -26.00 -14.48
CA ASP A 340 5.16 -25.21 -15.48
C ASP A 340 5.02 -23.78 -14.99
N GLU A 341 5.63 -22.85 -15.73
CA GLU A 341 5.66 -21.43 -15.39
C GLU A 341 4.26 -20.81 -15.46
N ASP A 342 3.35 -21.31 -16.30
CA ASP A 342 2.02 -20.76 -16.59
C ASP A 342 0.94 -21.18 -15.59
N VAL A 343 1.26 -21.99 -14.58
CA VAL A 343 0.33 -22.48 -13.55
C VAL A 343 -0.46 -21.35 -12.88
N PRO A 344 0.15 -20.24 -12.42
CA PRO A 344 -0.61 -19.11 -11.90
C PRO A 344 -1.60 -18.54 -12.92
N ALA A 345 -1.21 -18.37 -14.18
CA ALA A 345 -2.12 -17.89 -15.21
C ALA A 345 -3.29 -18.85 -15.44
N PHE A 346 -3.05 -20.17 -15.39
CA PHE A 346 -4.10 -21.19 -15.41
C PHE A 346 -5.07 -21.04 -14.24
N MET A 347 -4.58 -20.84 -13.01
CA MET A 347 -5.43 -20.61 -11.84
C MET A 347 -6.36 -19.41 -12.06
N PHE A 348 -5.83 -18.26 -12.47
CA PHE A 348 -6.63 -17.07 -12.76
C PHE A 348 -7.68 -17.31 -13.85
N LYS A 349 -7.32 -18.02 -14.92
CA LYS A 349 -8.26 -18.36 -16.01
C LYS A 349 -9.42 -19.23 -15.52
N GLU A 350 -9.14 -20.24 -14.69
CA GLU A 350 -10.17 -21.13 -14.16
C GLU A 350 -11.05 -20.45 -13.10
N VAL A 351 -10.50 -19.58 -12.26
CA VAL A 351 -11.32 -18.76 -11.34
C VAL A 351 -12.24 -17.85 -12.16
N ALA A 352 -11.72 -17.13 -13.17
CA ALA A 352 -12.54 -16.26 -14.03
C ALA A 352 -13.60 -17.04 -14.82
N ARG A 353 -13.35 -18.31 -15.16
CA ARG A 353 -14.33 -19.17 -15.83
C ARG A 353 -15.49 -19.55 -14.91
N LEU A 354 -15.23 -19.74 -13.61
CA LEU A 354 -16.23 -20.15 -12.63
C LEU A 354 -16.97 -18.96 -12.00
N ASP A 355 -16.30 -17.81 -11.84
CA ASP A 355 -16.88 -16.58 -11.31
C ASP A 355 -16.43 -15.35 -12.15
N PRO A 356 -17.08 -15.10 -13.30
CA PRO A 356 -16.62 -14.10 -14.28
C PRO A 356 -16.83 -12.64 -13.84
N ASP A 357 -17.68 -12.41 -12.85
CA ASP A 357 -18.02 -11.08 -12.35
C ASP A 357 -17.06 -10.63 -11.23
N ALA A 358 -16.39 -11.57 -10.56
CA ALA A 358 -15.40 -11.25 -9.55
C ALA A 358 -14.18 -10.51 -10.14
N ALA A 359 -13.65 -9.54 -9.40
CA ALA A 359 -12.35 -8.98 -9.69
C ALA A 359 -11.26 -9.87 -9.06
N LEU A 360 -10.35 -10.34 -9.91
CA LEU A 360 -9.26 -11.23 -9.49
C LEU A 360 -8.00 -10.43 -9.20
N PHE A 361 -7.49 -10.61 -7.99
CA PHE A 361 -6.35 -9.89 -7.44
C PHE A 361 -5.11 -10.77 -7.45
N VAL A 362 -3.99 -10.16 -7.87
CA VAL A 362 -2.69 -10.47 -7.28
C VAL A 362 -2.62 -9.79 -5.91
N ASN A 363 -1.99 -10.40 -4.91
CA ASN A 363 -1.91 -9.84 -3.55
C ASN A 363 -0.55 -10.15 -2.93
N ASP A 364 0.18 -9.12 -2.48
CA ASP A 364 1.57 -9.27 -2.03
C ASP A 364 1.99 -8.19 -1.01
N TYR A 365 3.06 -8.43 -0.25
CA TYR A 365 3.53 -7.57 0.84
C TYR A 365 4.86 -6.86 0.53
N ASN A 366 5.18 -5.83 1.34
CA ASN A 366 6.38 -4.98 1.27
C ASN A 366 6.56 -4.12 0.00
N VAL A 367 5.70 -4.25 -1.01
CA VAL A 367 5.81 -3.51 -2.28
C VAL A 367 5.81 -2.00 -2.05
N GLU A 368 5.05 -1.51 -1.07
CA GLU A 368 4.91 -0.12 -0.68
C GLU A 368 5.95 0.38 0.34
N CYS A 369 6.88 -0.48 0.76
CA CYS A 369 7.85 -0.19 1.83
C CYS A 369 9.26 0.12 1.33
N ALA A 370 9.57 -0.25 0.07
CA ALA A 370 10.89 -0.11 -0.55
C ALA A 370 12.06 -0.73 0.24
N ASN A 371 11.79 -1.73 1.08
CA ASN A 371 12.78 -2.44 1.89
C ASN A 371 12.92 -3.92 1.50
N ASP A 372 12.17 -4.39 0.52
CA ASP A 372 12.21 -5.78 0.06
C ASP A 372 12.61 -5.86 -1.42
N PRO A 373 13.80 -6.39 -1.75
CA PRO A 373 14.23 -6.49 -3.13
C PRO A 373 13.47 -7.55 -3.94
N ASN A 374 12.75 -8.48 -3.28
CA ASN A 374 11.89 -9.44 -3.98
C ASN A 374 10.55 -8.81 -4.36
N ALA A 375 10.06 -7.88 -3.55
CA ALA A 375 8.80 -7.20 -3.73
C ALA A 375 8.98 -5.72 -4.06
N THR A 376 9.45 -5.42 -5.28
CA THR A 376 9.47 -4.04 -5.79
C THR A 376 8.22 -3.76 -6.63
N PRO A 377 7.76 -2.50 -6.72
CA PRO A 377 6.64 -2.13 -7.59
C PRO A 377 6.86 -2.55 -9.05
N ASP A 378 8.11 -2.49 -9.54
CA ASP A 378 8.44 -2.89 -10.91
C ASP A 378 8.27 -4.39 -11.11
N LYS A 379 8.79 -5.23 -10.20
CA LYS A 379 8.61 -6.69 -10.26
C LYS A 379 7.14 -7.08 -10.17
N TYR A 380 6.36 -6.35 -9.38
CA TYR A 380 4.94 -6.62 -9.26
C TYR A 380 4.18 -6.25 -10.54
N ALA A 381 4.52 -5.10 -11.16
CA ALA A 381 3.99 -4.73 -12.47
C ALA A 381 4.41 -5.72 -13.58
N GLU A 382 5.66 -6.19 -13.57
CA GLU A 382 6.15 -7.24 -14.48
C GLU A 382 5.36 -8.55 -14.30
N GLN A 383 5.08 -8.97 -13.07
CA GLN A 383 4.28 -10.15 -12.77
C GLN A 383 2.84 -10.01 -13.28
N VAL A 384 2.22 -8.84 -13.09
CA VAL A 384 0.88 -8.55 -13.61
C VAL A 384 0.87 -8.60 -15.14
N ALA A 385 1.84 -7.95 -15.80
CA ALA A 385 1.97 -7.97 -17.25
C ALA A 385 2.20 -9.39 -17.80
N TRP A 386 3.02 -10.19 -17.10
CA TRP A 386 3.25 -11.59 -17.43
C TRP A 386 1.96 -12.41 -17.35
N LEU A 387 1.19 -12.33 -16.26
CA LEU A 387 -0.10 -13.00 -16.12
C LEU A 387 -1.05 -12.65 -17.26
N GLN A 388 -1.18 -11.36 -17.58
CA GLN A 388 -2.02 -10.89 -18.68
C GLN A 388 -1.54 -11.40 -20.04
N SER A 389 -0.22 -11.47 -20.27
CA SER A 389 0.35 -12.03 -21.49
C SER A 389 0.04 -13.52 -21.69
N CYS A 390 -0.13 -14.26 -20.59
CA CYS A 390 -0.57 -15.66 -20.59
C CYS A 390 -2.11 -15.84 -20.61
N GLY A 391 -2.86 -14.74 -20.81
CA GLY A 391 -4.31 -14.73 -20.94
C GLY A 391 -5.08 -14.73 -19.61
N ALA A 392 -4.42 -14.48 -18.48
CA ALA A 392 -5.10 -14.32 -17.20
C ALA A 392 -5.87 -13.00 -17.12
N VAL A 393 -7.06 -13.05 -16.51
CA VAL A 393 -7.84 -11.84 -16.20
C VAL A 393 -7.40 -11.33 -14.83
N VAL A 394 -6.62 -10.26 -14.78
CA VAL A 394 -6.26 -9.55 -13.54
C VAL A 394 -7.03 -8.24 -13.50
N ARG A 395 -7.81 -8.03 -12.44
CA ARG A 395 -8.69 -6.85 -12.26
C ARG A 395 -8.42 -6.07 -10.98
N GLY A 396 -7.46 -6.51 -10.16
CA GLY A 396 -7.03 -5.79 -8.98
C GLY A 396 -5.57 -6.09 -8.64
N ILE A 397 -4.91 -5.11 -8.03
CA ILE A 397 -3.58 -5.26 -7.42
C ILE A 397 -3.74 -5.02 -5.93
N GLY A 398 -3.46 -6.03 -5.12
CA GLY A 398 -3.47 -5.96 -3.67
C GLY A 398 -2.08 -5.63 -3.14
N LEU A 399 -2.00 -4.54 -2.36
CA LEU A 399 -0.89 -4.24 -1.47
C LEU A 399 -1.33 -4.67 -0.07
N GLN A 400 -0.67 -5.68 0.52
CA GLN A 400 -1.04 -6.12 1.86
C GLN A 400 -0.99 -4.95 2.84
N GLY A 401 0.02 -4.07 2.80
CA GLY A 401 0.00 -2.89 3.67
C GLY A 401 0.53 -3.17 5.07
N HIS A 402 1.42 -4.15 5.23
CA HIS A 402 2.06 -4.45 6.51
C HIS A 402 3.21 -3.47 6.78
N VAL A 403 2.85 -2.28 7.24
CA VAL A 403 3.76 -1.13 7.24
C VAL A 403 4.39 -0.92 8.62
N SER A 404 5.63 -0.41 8.61
CA SER A 404 6.33 0.15 9.78
C SER A 404 7.07 1.41 9.35
N ASN A 405 7.02 2.49 10.13
CA ASN A 405 7.69 3.77 9.83
C ASN A 405 7.43 4.31 8.41
N PRO A 406 6.16 4.47 7.98
CA PRO A 406 5.83 4.89 6.63
C PRO A 406 6.43 6.26 6.27
N VAL A 407 6.88 6.36 5.03
CA VAL A 407 7.24 7.62 4.38
C VAL A 407 6.32 7.81 3.19
N GLY A 408 5.60 8.93 3.16
CA GLY A 408 4.55 9.16 2.16
C GLY A 408 5.06 9.14 0.73
N GLU A 409 6.26 9.64 0.49
CA GLU A 409 6.93 9.61 -0.81
C GLU A 409 7.26 8.19 -1.29
N VAL A 410 7.60 7.27 -0.38
CA VAL A 410 7.88 5.87 -0.71
C VAL A 410 6.58 5.17 -1.13
N VAL A 411 5.53 5.32 -0.32
CA VAL A 411 4.20 4.77 -0.62
C VAL A 411 3.67 5.33 -1.94
N CYS A 412 3.74 6.65 -2.14
CA CYS A 412 3.32 7.30 -3.37
C CYS A 412 4.10 6.80 -4.60
N GLY A 413 5.42 6.63 -4.49
CA GLY A 413 6.24 6.11 -5.59
C GLY A 413 5.85 4.70 -6.00
N ALA A 414 5.52 3.83 -5.03
CA ALA A 414 4.98 2.50 -5.32
C ALA A 414 3.61 2.57 -6.01
N LEU A 415 2.69 3.41 -5.50
CA LEU A 415 1.37 3.59 -6.08
C LEU A 415 1.43 4.16 -7.50
N ASP A 416 2.29 5.16 -7.76
CA ASP A 416 2.45 5.78 -9.08
C ASP A 416 2.94 4.74 -10.11
N ARG A 417 3.86 3.84 -9.73
CA ARG A 417 4.36 2.76 -10.60
C ARG A 417 3.28 1.71 -10.88
N LEU A 418 2.56 1.27 -9.86
CA LEU A 418 1.49 0.28 -10.03
C LEU A 418 0.30 0.84 -10.82
N ALA A 419 0.02 2.13 -10.68
CA ALA A 419 -1.03 2.80 -11.45
C ALA A 419 -0.77 2.80 -12.96
N ALA A 420 0.49 2.73 -13.39
CA ALA A 420 0.86 2.63 -14.81
C ALA A 420 0.36 1.33 -15.47
N THR A 421 0.01 0.31 -14.68
CA THR A 421 -0.63 -0.93 -15.20
C THR A 421 -2.07 -0.69 -15.66
N GLY A 422 -2.70 0.41 -15.24
CA GLY A 422 -4.12 0.69 -15.48
C GLY A 422 -5.08 -0.17 -14.66
N ILE A 423 -4.59 -1.02 -13.76
CA ILE A 423 -5.40 -1.87 -12.88
C ILE A 423 -5.61 -1.16 -11.52
N PRO A 424 -6.84 -1.19 -10.96
CA PRO A 424 -7.09 -0.64 -9.63
C PRO A 424 -6.24 -1.28 -8.54
N VAL A 425 -5.77 -0.45 -7.61
CA VAL A 425 -4.97 -0.85 -6.45
C VAL A 425 -5.85 -0.84 -5.19
N TRP A 426 -5.64 -1.81 -4.30
CA TRP A 426 -6.24 -1.84 -2.97
C TRP A 426 -5.16 -2.06 -1.92
N PHE A 427 -5.29 -1.37 -0.78
CA PHE A 427 -4.66 -1.88 0.43
C PHE A 427 -5.56 -2.98 0.98
N THR A 428 -5.08 -4.21 1.08
CA THR A 428 -5.92 -5.40 1.32
C THR A 428 -5.82 -5.92 2.74
N GLU A 429 -4.73 -5.61 3.44
CA GLU A 429 -4.39 -6.16 4.76
C GLU A 429 -3.69 -5.10 5.65
N LEU A 430 -4.08 -3.82 5.52
CA LEU A 430 -3.36 -2.70 6.13
C LEU A 430 -3.27 -2.87 7.64
N ASP A 431 -2.05 -2.81 8.16
CA ASP A 431 -1.79 -2.61 9.58
C ASP A 431 -0.47 -1.86 9.78
N VAL A 432 -0.44 -0.98 10.79
CA VAL A 432 0.69 -0.09 11.06
C VAL A 432 1.21 -0.37 12.46
N CYS A 433 2.40 -0.97 12.54
CA CYS A 433 3.02 -1.31 13.83
C CYS A 433 3.83 -0.16 14.40
N GLU A 434 3.47 0.29 15.60
CA GLU A 434 4.31 1.16 16.42
C GLU A 434 3.86 1.09 17.89
N PRO A 435 4.73 0.67 18.83
CA PRO A 435 4.42 0.60 20.25
C PRO A 435 3.85 1.90 20.86
N ASP A 436 4.39 3.06 20.46
CA ASP A 436 3.85 4.36 20.89
C ASP A 436 2.58 4.68 20.09
N VAL A 437 1.41 4.65 20.74
CA VAL A 437 0.12 4.83 20.08
C VAL A 437 -0.01 6.18 19.37
N GLY A 438 0.64 7.22 19.90
CA GLY A 438 0.66 8.56 19.28
C GLY A 438 1.48 8.58 17.99
N LEU A 439 2.63 7.88 17.96
CA LEU A 439 3.39 7.70 16.72
C LEU A 439 2.64 6.80 15.72
N ARG A 440 2.03 5.72 16.19
CA ARG A 440 1.18 4.83 15.38
C ARG A 440 0.06 5.59 14.69
N ALA A 441 -0.60 6.49 15.42
CA ALA A 441 -1.64 7.35 14.88
C ALA A 441 -1.12 8.22 13.73
N GLN A 442 0.05 8.84 13.91
CA GLN A 442 0.62 9.69 12.87
C GLN A 442 1.09 8.88 11.66
N ASP A 443 1.58 7.66 11.86
CA ASP A 443 2.01 6.76 10.80
C ASP A 443 0.83 6.21 10.00
N LEU A 444 -0.25 5.85 10.68
CA LEU A 444 -1.51 5.48 10.05
C LEU A 444 -2.06 6.65 9.20
N GLU A 445 -2.01 7.89 9.70
CA GLU A 445 -2.44 9.05 8.94
C GLU A 445 -1.66 9.22 7.62
N VAL A 446 -0.34 8.93 7.63
CA VAL A 446 0.48 8.97 6.42
C VAL A 446 -0.06 7.99 5.37
N VAL A 447 -0.19 6.71 5.73
CA VAL A 447 -0.60 5.68 4.76
C VAL A 447 -2.03 5.93 4.26
N LEU A 448 -2.96 6.27 5.15
CA LEU A 448 -4.35 6.53 4.77
C LEU A 448 -4.49 7.75 3.87
N ARG A 449 -3.74 8.84 4.12
CA ARG A 449 -3.79 10.01 3.23
C ARG A 449 -3.17 9.74 1.87
N GLU A 450 -2.08 8.98 1.79
CA GLU A 450 -1.50 8.57 0.50
C GLU A 450 -2.49 7.70 -0.29
N ALA A 451 -3.05 6.66 0.36
CA ALA A 451 -4.04 5.77 -0.24
C ALA A 451 -5.27 6.56 -0.74
N TYR A 452 -5.85 7.40 0.11
CA TYR A 452 -7.06 8.15 -0.24
C TYR A 452 -6.79 9.20 -1.34
N ALA A 453 -5.64 9.88 -1.32
CA ALA A 453 -5.32 10.89 -2.32
C ALA A 453 -4.96 10.31 -3.70
N HIS A 454 -4.58 9.04 -3.78
CA HIS A 454 -4.08 8.44 -5.02
C HIS A 454 -5.22 7.87 -5.90
N PRO A 455 -5.39 8.33 -7.16
CA PRO A 455 -6.57 8.03 -7.97
C PRO A 455 -6.73 6.57 -8.43
N ALA A 456 -5.66 5.78 -8.40
CA ALA A 456 -5.68 4.34 -8.71
C ALA A 456 -6.11 3.48 -7.52
N VAL A 457 -6.07 4.02 -6.30
CA VAL A 457 -6.48 3.26 -5.10
C VAL A 457 -7.99 3.32 -4.99
N GLU A 458 -8.64 2.18 -4.85
CA GLU A 458 -10.10 2.09 -4.82
C GLU A 458 -10.65 1.51 -3.49
N GLY A 459 -9.79 1.19 -2.52
CA GLY A 459 -10.22 0.79 -1.18
C GLY A 459 -9.07 0.45 -0.22
N VAL A 460 -9.39 0.39 1.07
CA VAL A 460 -8.48 -0.01 2.15
C VAL A 460 -9.18 -1.02 3.05
N VAL A 461 -8.57 -2.18 3.27
CA VAL A 461 -9.01 -3.20 4.22
C VAL A 461 -7.90 -3.38 5.25
N PHE A 462 -8.24 -3.28 6.53
CA PHE A 462 -7.31 -3.48 7.65
C PHE A 462 -7.14 -4.97 7.98
N TRP A 463 -5.95 -5.41 8.37
CA TRP A 463 -5.75 -6.80 8.84
C TRP A 463 -6.05 -6.98 10.33
N GLY A 464 -7.27 -6.62 10.68
CA GLY A 464 -7.79 -6.59 12.03
C GLY A 464 -7.63 -5.21 12.67
N ILE A 465 -8.37 -4.99 13.76
CA ILE A 465 -8.42 -3.69 14.42
C ILE A 465 -8.42 -3.79 15.95
N MET A 466 -8.58 -4.99 16.53
CA MET A 466 -8.82 -5.16 17.96
C MET A 466 -7.61 -5.74 18.70
N GLN A 467 -7.22 -5.10 19.81
CA GLN A 467 -6.12 -5.54 20.65
C GLN A 467 -6.30 -6.99 21.11
N GLY A 468 -5.22 -7.77 21.01
CA GLY A 468 -5.24 -9.20 21.38
C GLY A 468 -5.99 -10.10 20.39
N LYS A 469 -6.49 -9.55 19.28
CA LYS A 469 -7.16 -10.27 18.18
C LYS A 469 -6.52 -9.99 16.82
N MET A 470 -5.26 -9.57 16.80
CA MET A 470 -4.46 -9.29 15.61
C MET A 470 -3.20 -10.14 15.62
N TRP A 471 -2.72 -10.48 14.42
CA TRP A 471 -1.49 -11.26 14.23
C TRP A 471 -0.22 -10.44 14.55
N ARG A 472 -0.21 -9.15 14.20
CA ARG A 472 0.85 -8.19 14.51
C ARG A 472 0.55 -7.46 15.82
N LYS A 473 1.59 -7.33 16.64
CA LYS A 473 1.54 -6.52 17.88
C LYS A 473 1.54 -5.04 17.53
N ASP A 474 1.02 -4.23 18.45
CA ASP A 474 1.10 -2.78 18.39
C ASP A 474 0.54 -2.17 17.08
N ALA A 475 -0.54 -2.76 16.56
CA ALA A 475 -1.19 -2.32 15.31
C ALA A 475 -2.70 -2.10 15.41
N TRP A 476 -3.30 -2.32 16.59
CA TRP A 476 -4.74 -2.21 16.78
C TRP A 476 -5.21 -0.76 16.86
N LEU A 477 -6.48 -0.55 16.48
CA LEU A 477 -7.21 0.71 16.53
C LEU A 477 -8.18 0.77 17.72
N VAL A 478 -8.60 -0.40 18.19
CA VAL A 478 -9.53 -0.59 19.32
C VAL A 478 -8.84 -1.43 20.38
N ASP A 479 -8.74 -0.90 21.59
CA ASP A 479 -8.16 -1.56 22.75
C ASP A 479 -9.04 -2.73 23.23
N ALA A 480 -8.50 -3.60 24.08
CA ALA A 480 -9.18 -4.83 24.49
C ALA A 480 -10.48 -4.56 25.28
N ASP A 481 -10.60 -3.38 25.90
CA ASP A 481 -11.79 -2.92 26.62
C ASP A 481 -12.84 -2.25 25.72
N GLY A 482 -12.57 -2.13 24.41
CA GLY A 482 -13.43 -1.48 23.43
C GLY A 482 -13.15 0.01 23.21
N THR A 483 -12.17 0.60 23.90
CA THR A 483 -11.77 2.00 23.69
C THR A 483 -11.13 2.17 22.31
N VAL A 484 -11.61 3.15 21.53
CA VAL A 484 -10.95 3.55 20.29
C VAL A 484 -9.73 4.39 20.67
N ASN A 485 -8.53 3.89 20.38
CA ASN A 485 -7.28 4.56 20.75
C ASN A 485 -6.92 5.69 19.77
N GLU A 486 -5.79 6.38 19.98
CA GLU A 486 -5.40 7.53 19.14
C GLU A 486 -5.27 7.17 17.64
N ALA A 487 -4.83 5.96 17.30
CA ALA A 487 -4.75 5.49 15.92
C ALA A 487 -6.16 5.25 15.35
N GLY A 488 -7.05 4.62 16.11
CA GLY A 488 -8.45 4.46 15.72
C GLY A 488 -9.16 5.82 15.55
N GLN A 489 -8.93 6.77 16.46
CA GLN A 489 -9.50 8.11 16.37
C GLN A 489 -9.00 8.85 15.14
N THR A 490 -7.75 8.61 14.72
CA THR A 490 -7.19 9.18 13.48
C THR A 490 -7.97 8.71 12.25
N LEU A 491 -8.28 7.41 12.15
CA LEU A 491 -9.15 6.89 11.08
C LEU A 491 -10.53 7.57 11.10
N LEU A 492 -11.18 7.66 12.26
CA LEU A 492 -12.51 8.28 12.38
C LEU A 492 -12.50 9.78 12.02
N ASN A 493 -11.43 10.48 12.40
CA ASN A 493 -11.24 11.88 12.04
C ASN A 493 -11.08 12.05 10.52
N LEU A 494 -10.31 11.18 9.87
CA LEU A 494 -10.16 11.19 8.41
C LEU A 494 -11.46 10.84 7.70
N GLN A 495 -12.20 9.84 8.16
CA GLN A 495 -13.53 9.52 7.63
C GLN A 495 -14.51 10.70 7.77
N THR A 496 -14.37 11.52 8.81
CA THR A 496 -15.14 12.75 8.98
C THR A 496 -14.64 13.87 8.05
N GLU A 497 -13.32 14.05 7.93
CA GLU A 497 -12.70 15.01 6.99
C GLU A 497 -13.10 14.72 5.53
N TRP A 498 -13.26 13.44 5.19
CA TRP A 498 -13.58 12.95 3.85
C TRP A 498 -15.09 12.79 3.59
N LYS A 499 -15.91 13.57 4.29
CA LYS A 499 -17.35 13.64 4.07
C LYS A 499 -17.78 15.06 3.71
N THR A 500 -18.85 15.14 2.92
CA THR A 500 -19.43 16.43 2.50
C THR A 500 -20.66 16.76 3.34
N ASP A 501 -20.67 17.93 3.98
CA ASP A 501 -21.87 18.63 4.48
C ASP A 501 -21.83 20.05 3.93
N ALA A 502 -22.72 20.34 2.98
CA ALA A 502 -22.81 21.63 2.30
C ALA A 502 -24.17 22.28 2.55
N ARG A 503 -24.19 23.60 2.76
CA ARG A 503 -25.40 24.38 2.98
C ARG A 503 -25.32 25.74 2.33
N GLY A 504 -26.46 26.26 1.89
CA GLY A 504 -26.55 27.61 1.37
C GLY A 504 -27.88 27.90 0.73
N ASN A 505 -27.94 28.99 -0.03
CA ASN A 505 -29.13 29.42 -0.74
C ASN A 505 -28.97 29.13 -2.23
N VAL A 506 -30.09 29.00 -2.94
CA VAL A 506 -30.09 28.89 -4.39
C VAL A 506 -29.68 30.21 -5.03
N ASP A 507 -28.96 30.15 -6.16
CA ASP A 507 -28.61 31.33 -6.94
C ASP A 507 -29.81 31.86 -7.74
N GLY A 508 -29.63 33.00 -8.44
CA GLY A 508 -30.69 33.64 -9.22
C GLY A 508 -31.24 32.80 -10.38
N ASP A 509 -30.51 31.77 -10.78
CA ASP A 509 -30.91 30.80 -11.81
C ASP A 509 -31.60 29.55 -11.21
N GLY A 510 -31.79 29.52 -9.89
CA GLY A 510 -32.39 28.40 -9.17
C GLY A 510 -31.44 27.21 -8.98
N ASN A 511 -30.13 27.43 -8.95
CA ASN A 511 -29.13 26.39 -8.77
C ASN A 511 -28.47 26.45 -7.39
N PHE A 512 -28.06 25.30 -6.88
CA PHE A 512 -27.13 25.20 -5.76
C PHE A 512 -25.86 24.47 -6.20
N LYS A 513 -24.71 25.12 -6.05
CA LYS A 513 -23.41 24.63 -6.52
C LYS A 513 -22.54 24.27 -5.33
N PHE A 514 -21.93 23.10 -5.35
CA PHE A 514 -20.96 22.67 -4.34
C PHE A 514 -19.96 21.70 -4.95
N ARG A 515 -18.88 21.43 -4.22
CA ARG A 515 -17.88 20.42 -4.60
C ARG A 515 -17.91 19.29 -3.59
N GLY A 516 -18.41 18.14 -3.98
CA GLY A 516 -18.69 17.00 -3.10
C GLY A 516 -17.75 15.83 -3.33
N PHE A 517 -17.44 15.10 -2.26
CA PHE A 517 -16.79 13.79 -2.33
C PHE A 517 -17.64 12.77 -3.10
N HIS A 518 -17.02 11.82 -3.78
CA HIS A 518 -17.76 10.75 -4.46
C HIS A 518 -18.54 9.90 -3.45
N GLY A 519 -19.80 9.60 -3.76
CA GLY A 519 -20.67 8.83 -2.87
C GLY A 519 -22.15 9.18 -3.01
N ARG A 520 -22.95 8.65 -2.08
CA ARG A 520 -24.41 8.85 -2.07
C ARG A 520 -24.79 9.99 -1.15
N TYR A 521 -25.76 10.78 -1.57
CA TYR A 521 -26.18 12.01 -0.91
C TYR A 521 -27.67 12.03 -0.63
N VAL A 522 -28.05 12.79 0.40
CA VAL A 522 -29.39 13.34 0.55
C VAL A 522 -29.33 14.86 0.46
N VAL A 523 -30.27 15.45 -0.26
CA VAL A 523 -30.51 16.89 -0.28
C VAL A 523 -31.83 17.21 0.38
N GLU A 524 -31.80 18.17 1.30
CA GLU A 524 -32.95 18.78 1.93
C GLU A 524 -33.13 20.19 1.37
N VAL A 525 -34.29 20.47 0.80
CA VAL A 525 -34.65 21.77 0.23
C VAL A 525 -35.77 22.37 1.06
N THR A 526 -35.54 23.55 1.65
CA THR A 526 -36.57 24.31 2.36
C THR A 526 -37.06 25.45 1.47
N THR A 527 -38.34 25.44 1.15
CA THR A 527 -39.02 26.49 0.37
C THR A 527 -39.33 27.72 1.23
N ALA A 528 -39.60 28.87 0.59
CA ALA A 528 -40.02 30.10 1.27
C ALA A 528 -41.30 29.94 2.09
N THR A 529 -42.14 28.95 1.78
CA THR A 529 -43.34 28.60 2.55
C THR A 529 -43.06 27.60 3.68
N GLY A 530 -41.80 27.23 3.93
CA GLY A 530 -41.39 26.29 4.97
C GLY A 530 -41.57 24.81 4.63
N LYS A 531 -42.01 24.46 3.41
CA LYS A 531 -42.10 23.06 2.97
C LYS A 531 -40.70 22.50 2.74
N GLN A 532 -40.42 21.33 3.31
CA GLN A 532 -39.19 20.58 3.11
C GLN A 532 -39.36 19.49 2.05
N MET A 533 -38.34 19.31 1.20
CA MET A 533 -38.24 18.20 0.25
C MET A 533 -36.93 17.45 0.47
N LEU A 534 -36.99 16.13 0.49
CA LEU A 534 -35.83 15.25 0.61
C LEU A 534 -35.66 14.45 -0.69
N LYS A 535 -34.47 14.50 -1.29
CA LYS A 535 -34.13 13.70 -2.47
C LYS A 535 -32.76 13.06 -2.31
N THR A 536 -32.55 11.91 -2.93
CA THR A 536 -31.25 11.24 -2.97
C THR A 536 -30.64 11.33 -4.36
N PHE A 537 -29.32 11.39 -4.41
CA PHE A 537 -28.55 11.34 -5.65
C PHE A 537 -27.15 10.78 -5.36
N THR A 538 -26.43 10.41 -6.42
CA THR A 538 -25.05 9.90 -6.31
C THR A 538 -24.12 10.86 -7.03
N VAL A 539 -23.00 11.18 -6.39
CA VAL A 539 -21.87 11.88 -7.00
C VAL A 539 -20.86 10.82 -7.41
N GLU A 540 -20.87 10.48 -8.70
CA GLU A 540 -19.95 9.52 -9.29
C GLU A 540 -18.64 10.17 -9.72
N LYS A 541 -17.58 9.37 -9.78
CA LYS A 541 -16.31 9.75 -10.41
C LYS A 541 -16.60 10.13 -11.86
N GLY A 542 -16.13 11.28 -12.30
CA GLY A 542 -16.34 11.77 -13.66
C GLY A 542 -15.15 12.51 -14.21
N ASP A 543 -15.31 13.08 -15.38
CA ASP A 543 -14.37 14.03 -15.94
C ASP A 543 -14.45 15.37 -15.17
N ASN A 544 -13.62 16.34 -15.59
CA ASN A 544 -13.59 17.67 -15.00
C ASN A 544 -14.87 18.50 -15.29
N THR A 545 -15.94 17.89 -15.81
CA THR A 545 -17.22 18.57 -16.00
C THR A 545 -18.08 18.49 -14.74
N PRO A 546 -18.81 19.57 -14.38
CA PRO A 546 -19.75 19.51 -13.27
C PRO A 546 -20.86 18.47 -13.48
N LEU A 547 -21.18 17.70 -12.44
CA LEU A 547 -22.34 16.82 -12.44
C LEU A 547 -23.61 17.67 -12.31
N LEU A 548 -24.52 17.55 -13.29
CA LEU A 548 -25.83 18.19 -13.24
C LEU A 548 -26.85 17.24 -12.63
N VAL A 549 -27.55 17.69 -11.59
CA VAL A 549 -28.60 16.92 -10.93
C VAL A 549 -29.90 17.70 -11.01
N ASP A 550 -30.83 17.24 -11.84
CA ASP A 550 -32.15 17.84 -12.01
C ASP A 550 -33.11 17.37 -10.92
N LEU A 551 -33.59 18.32 -10.10
CA LEU A 551 -34.52 18.06 -9.00
C LEU A 551 -35.93 18.62 -9.29
N VAL A 552 -36.22 19.01 -10.53
CA VAL A 552 -37.45 19.74 -10.92
C VAL A 552 -38.69 18.85 -11.03
N ASP A 553 -38.54 17.56 -11.36
CA ASP A 553 -39.67 16.65 -11.70
C ASP A 553 -39.85 15.45 -10.74
N ALA A 554 -39.53 15.58 -9.45
CA ALA A 554 -39.76 14.49 -8.48
C ALA A 554 -40.45 14.93 -7.19
#